data_AF-A0A6A8GBT0-F1
#
_entry.id   AF-A0A6A8GBT0-F1
#
_cell.length_a   1.000
_cell.length_b   1.000
_cell.length_c   1.000
_cell.angle_alpha   90.00
_cell.angle_beta   90.00
_cell.angle_gamma   90.00
#
_symmetry.space_group_name_H-M   'P 1'
#
loop_
_entity.id
_entity.type
_entity.pdbx_description
1 polymer ?
#
loop_
_entity_poly.entity_id
_entity_poly.type
_entity_poly.pdbx_seq_one_letter_code
_entity_poly.pdbx_strand_id
1 'polypeptide(L)'
;MTKDTFSTSRRSILRLGVLSAAGIGIGIPAVSGSAAATVCPKTPGYWANRAPDSEWEPLFDGSETYNMRGVTKDLEGWREFLLAPTKGDKAHIMAKHRLATLLNLRNRPGDDQTCSDANIRGTDYTIQTVKNNAGAWLDATDWANYGETNYKKQRSWTVDGMDGETIKDTLDAFNNDPSSLGLYCPCDD
;
A
#
# COMPACT_ATOMS: atom_id res chain seq x y z
N MET A 1 12.51 -50.53 -8.70
CA MET A 1 13.89 -50.00 -8.75
C MET A 1 13.82 -48.55 -9.20
N THR A 2 14.08 -47.65 -8.26
CA THR A 2 14.33 -46.22 -8.46
C THR A 2 15.62 -46.04 -9.27
N LYS A 3 15.63 -45.06 -10.18
CA LYS A 3 16.85 -44.33 -10.55
C LYS A 3 16.48 -42.94 -11.08
N ASP A 4 16.87 -41.95 -10.27
CA ASP A 4 17.13 -40.57 -10.65
C ASP A 4 17.91 -40.47 -11.96
N THR A 5 17.72 -39.38 -12.70
CA THR A 5 18.66 -38.24 -12.75
C THR A 5 18.26 -37.38 -13.96
N PHE A 6 17.50 -36.30 -13.75
CA PHE A 6 17.47 -35.22 -14.74
C PHE A 6 18.82 -34.52 -14.69
N SER A 7 19.70 -34.96 -15.59
CA SER A 7 21.02 -34.41 -15.84
C SER A 7 20.93 -32.90 -16.12
N THR A 8 21.39 -32.11 -15.15
CA THR A 8 21.67 -30.69 -15.27
C THR A 8 22.72 -30.45 -16.35
N SER A 9 22.28 -30.06 -17.54
CA SER A 9 23.15 -29.57 -18.62
C SER A 9 23.76 -28.22 -18.19
N ARG A 10 25.06 -28.25 -17.89
CA ARG A 10 25.94 -27.14 -17.46
C ARG A 10 26.15 -26.03 -18.51
N ARG A 11 25.20 -25.79 -19.42
CA ARG A 11 25.32 -24.77 -20.48
C ARG A 11 24.22 -23.70 -20.49
N SER A 12 23.25 -23.74 -19.58
CA SER A 12 22.19 -22.72 -19.49
C SER A 12 22.17 -21.88 -18.21
N ILE A 13 23.12 -22.08 -17.29
CA ILE A 13 23.20 -21.35 -15.99
C ILE A 13 24.07 -20.06 -16.09
N LEU A 14 24.57 -19.69 -17.27
CA LEU A 14 25.48 -18.54 -17.47
C LEU A 14 24.84 -17.33 -18.18
N ARG A 15 23.53 -17.10 -18.00
CA ARG A 15 22.86 -15.82 -18.34
C ARG A 15 22.29 -15.09 -17.12
N LEU A 16 22.86 -15.39 -15.95
CA LEU A 16 22.79 -14.58 -14.73
C LEU A 16 24.20 -14.04 -14.49
N GLY A 17 24.43 -12.79 -14.87
CA GLY A 17 25.68 -12.09 -14.59
C GLY A 17 26.00 -11.08 -15.67
N VAL A 18 26.19 -9.83 -15.28
CA VAL A 18 26.45 -8.66 -16.15
C VAL A 18 25.19 -7.97 -16.67
N LEU A 19 24.27 -7.61 -15.76
CA LEU A 19 23.76 -6.24 -15.69
C LEU A 19 23.62 -5.86 -14.20
N SER A 20 24.72 -5.26 -13.71
CA SER A 20 24.75 -4.23 -12.67
C SER A 20 24.22 -4.55 -11.27
N ALA A 21 24.98 -5.39 -10.55
CA ALA A 21 25.37 -5.04 -9.20
C ALA A 21 26.29 -3.80 -9.26
N ALA A 22 25.68 -2.62 -9.22
CA ALA A 22 26.34 -1.36 -8.94
C ALA A 22 25.37 -0.55 -8.06
N GLY A 23 25.72 -0.37 -6.78
CA GLY A 23 25.04 0.62 -5.94
C GLY A 23 24.18 0.06 -4.80
N ILE A 24 24.81 -0.75 -3.95
CA ILE A 24 24.64 -0.82 -2.49
C ILE A 24 23.80 0.33 -1.90
N GLY A 25 22.70 -0.04 -1.22
CA GLY A 25 22.21 0.61 0.00
C GLY A 25 22.06 2.13 0.02
N ILE A 26 20.98 2.66 -0.55
CA ILE A 26 20.34 3.90 -0.08
C ILE A 26 18.83 3.65 -0.18
N GLY A 27 18.11 3.84 0.92
CA GLY A 27 16.67 3.58 1.00
C GLY A 27 15.94 4.30 -0.11
N ILE A 28 15.17 3.56 -0.93
CA ILE A 28 14.40 4.08 -2.05
C ILE A 28 13.56 5.28 -1.57
N PRO A 29 13.91 6.54 -1.91
CA PRO A 29 12.88 7.53 -2.10
C PRO A 29 12.47 7.33 -3.55
N ALA A 30 11.37 6.62 -3.81
CA ALA A 30 10.84 6.50 -5.16
C ALA A 30 10.27 7.87 -5.56
N VAL A 31 11.16 8.82 -5.87
CA VAL A 31 10.86 10.07 -6.56
C VAL A 31 10.78 9.73 -8.06
N SER A 32 9.77 8.96 -8.42
CA SER A 32 9.35 8.76 -9.82
C SER A 32 7.92 9.28 -10.04
N GLY A 33 7.53 10.30 -9.28
CA GLY A 33 6.25 10.99 -9.40
C GLY A 33 6.38 12.34 -10.10
N SER A 34 7.09 12.38 -11.23
CA SER A 34 7.20 13.59 -12.03
C SER A 34 6.07 13.64 -13.07
N ALA A 35 5.11 14.54 -12.81
CA ALA A 35 4.28 15.25 -13.80
C ALA A 35 3.10 14.54 -14.51
N ALA A 36 2.67 13.34 -14.10
CA ALA A 36 1.39 12.76 -14.55
C ALA A 36 0.30 12.61 -13.45
N ALA A 37 0.57 13.08 -12.23
CA ALA A 37 -0.34 12.93 -11.08
C ALA A 37 -1.43 14.02 -11.00
N THR A 38 -2.01 14.41 -12.14
CA THR A 38 -3.26 15.19 -12.24
C THR A 38 -4.48 14.27 -12.43
N VAL A 39 -4.37 12.99 -12.09
CA VAL A 39 -5.42 11.99 -12.32
C VAL A 39 -5.53 11.12 -11.07
N CYS A 40 -6.69 11.14 -10.41
CA CYS A 40 -7.00 10.20 -9.33
C CYS A 40 -6.91 8.78 -9.89
N PRO A 41 -6.36 7.82 -9.13
CA PRO A 41 -6.01 7.84 -7.71
C PRO A 41 -4.61 8.38 -7.41
N LYS A 42 -4.40 8.79 -6.15
CA LYS A 42 -3.12 9.32 -5.66
C LYS A 42 -2.34 8.25 -4.89
N THR A 43 -1.06 8.10 -5.23
CA THR A 43 -0.17 7.12 -4.58
C THR A 43 0.19 7.53 -3.15
N PRO A 44 0.66 6.62 -2.29
CA PRO A 44 1.19 6.99 -0.97
C PRO A 44 2.27 8.09 -1.04
N GLY A 45 3.10 8.07 -2.10
CA GLY A 45 4.12 9.08 -2.34
C GLY A 45 3.56 10.44 -2.77
N TYR A 46 2.42 10.48 -3.47
CA TYR A 46 1.72 11.74 -3.74
C TYR A 46 1.25 12.37 -2.44
N TRP A 47 0.53 11.60 -1.62
CA TRP A 47 -0.02 12.07 -0.34
C TRP A 47 1.07 12.59 0.61
N ALA A 48 2.23 11.95 0.61
CA ALA A 48 3.39 12.37 1.39
C ALA A 48 3.94 13.75 0.97
N ASN A 49 3.98 14.03 -0.34
CA ASN A 49 4.74 15.15 -0.91
C ASN A 49 3.90 16.36 -1.34
N ARG A 50 2.60 16.17 -1.66
CA ARG A 50 1.83 17.17 -2.43
C ARG A 50 0.49 17.58 -1.86
N ALA A 51 0.02 16.93 -0.80
CA ALA A 51 -1.34 17.15 -0.36
C ALA A 51 -1.42 18.38 0.57
N PRO A 52 -2.19 19.43 0.20
CA PRO A 52 -2.50 20.54 1.09
C PRO A 52 -3.41 20.06 2.23
N ASP A 53 -3.42 20.78 3.35
CA ASP A 53 -4.20 20.42 4.54
C ASP A 53 -5.69 20.18 4.23
N SER A 54 -6.24 20.89 3.24
CA SER A 54 -7.61 20.75 2.76
C SER A 54 -7.94 19.40 2.11
N GLU A 55 -6.97 18.71 1.49
CA GLU A 55 -7.19 17.35 0.97
C GLU A 55 -7.04 16.28 2.06
N TRP A 56 -6.47 16.62 3.22
CA TRP A 56 -6.42 15.71 4.37
C TRP A 56 -7.59 15.92 5.32
N GLU A 57 -8.18 17.13 5.34
CA GLU A 57 -9.30 17.49 6.21
C GLU A 57 -10.43 16.45 6.26
N PRO A 58 -10.89 15.85 5.13
CA PRO A 58 -11.92 14.81 5.16
C PRO A 58 -11.53 13.53 5.93
N LEU A 59 -10.24 13.27 6.13
CA LEU A 59 -9.77 12.16 6.95
C LEU A 59 -9.91 12.48 8.45
N PHE A 60 -9.68 13.74 8.82
CA PHE A 60 -9.68 14.21 10.20
C PHE A 60 -11.08 14.60 10.70
N ASP A 61 -12.01 14.91 9.80
CA ASP A 61 -13.41 15.23 10.16
C ASP A 61 -13.50 16.36 11.21
N GLY A 62 -12.69 17.40 11.04
CA GLY A 62 -12.57 18.52 11.97
C GLY A 62 -11.76 18.24 13.25
N SER A 63 -11.23 17.02 13.44
CA SER A 63 -10.31 16.68 14.53
C SER A 63 -8.88 17.16 14.25
N GLU A 64 -8.09 17.42 15.29
CA GLU A 64 -6.64 17.68 15.14
C GLU A 64 -5.84 16.39 14.88
N THR A 65 -6.42 15.23 15.20
CA THR A 65 -5.75 13.93 15.07
C THR A 65 -6.65 12.86 14.47
N TYR A 66 -6.03 11.88 13.82
CA TYR A 66 -6.70 10.72 13.26
C TYR A 66 -6.13 9.43 13.85
N ASN A 67 -7.01 8.57 14.37
CA ASN A 67 -6.64 7.23 14.82
C ASN A 67 -6.82 6.23 13.68
N MET A 68 -5.71 5.65 13.22
CA MET A 68 -5.75 4.47 12.39
C MET A 68 -5.40 3.27 13.26
N ARG A 69 -6.39 2.42 13.58
CA ARG A 69 -6.22 1.07 14.16
C ARG A 69 -5.20 1.02 15.32
N GLY A 70 -5.33 1.92 16.30
CA GLY A 70 -4.49 1.96 17.50
C GLY A 70 -3.34 2.97 17.46
N VAL A 71 -3.01 3.54 16.29
CA VAL A 71 -2.03 4.62 16.15
C VAL A 71 -2.76 5.94 15.91
N THR A 72 -2.58 6.89 16.82
CA THR A 72 -3.09 8.26 16.66
C THR A 72 -1.95 9.19 16.27
N LYS A 73 -2.15 9.96 15.19
CA LYS A 73 -1.23 11.03 14.77
C LYS A 73 -2.02 12.23 14.26
N ASP A 74 -1.40 13.39 14.32
CA ASP A 74 -1.81 14.59 13.60
C ASP A 74 -1.46 14.49 12.10
N LEU A 75 -1.76 15.53 11.36
CA LEU A 75 -1.47 15.61 9.92
C LEU A 75 0.02 15.46 9.62
N GLU A 76 0.87 16.20 10.33
CA GLU A 76 2.32 16.15 10.13
C GLU A 76 2.86 14.75 10.43
N GLY A 77 2.46 14.14 11.54
CA GLY A 77 2.87 12.78 11.90
C GLY A 77 2.43 11.72 10.89
N TRP A 78 1.25 11.85 10.27
CA TRP A 78 0.83 10.94 9.20
C TRP A 78 1.60 11.17 7.89
N ARG A 79 1.97 12.41 7.57
CA ARG A 79 2.83 12.71 6.42
C ARG A 79 4.24 12.17 6.63
N GLU A 80 4.83 12.38 7.81
CA GLU A 80 6.12 11.79 8.18
C GLU A 80 6.08 10.27 8.12
N PHE A 81 5.00 9.65 8.58
CA PHE A 81 4.81 8.20 8.47
C PHE A 81 4.86 7.73 7.02
N LEU A 82 4.18 8.42 6.09
CA LEU A 82 4.23 8.10 4.67
C LEU A 82 5.63 8.27 4.06
N LEU A 83 6.41 9.24 4.52
CA LEU A 83 7.80 9.46 4.09
C LEU A 83 8.80 8.47 4.69
N ALA A 84 8.57 8.00 5.93
CA ALA A 84 9.53 7.19 6.67
C ALA A 84 9.81 5.85 5.98
N PRO A 85 11.06 5.40 5.84
CA PRO A 85 11.34 4.11 5.21
C PRO A 85 10.72 2.96 6.02
N THR A 86 10.00 2.06 5.35
CA THR A 86 9.38 0.89 6.01
C THR A 86 10.42 -0.15 6.45
N LYS A 87 11.65 -0.06 5.94
CA LYS A 87 12.77 -0.98 6.23
C LYS A 87 12.39 -2.45 5.98
N GLY A 88 11.45 -2.73 5.07
CA GLY A 88 10.98 -4.10 4.77
C GLY A 88 10.03 -4.68 5.82
N ASP A 89 9.41 -3.82 6.62
CA ASP A 89 8.32 -4.19 7.52
C ASP A 89 7.00 -4.22 6.76
N LYS A 90 6.42 -5.41 6.65
CA LYS A 90 5.22 -5.63 5.85
C LYS A 90 3.99 -4.98 6.46
N ALA A 91 3.93 -4.84 7.78
CA ALA A 91 2.80 -4.17 8.41
C ALA A 91 2.81 -2.68 8.17
N HIS A 92 3.99 -2.07 8.18
CA HIS A 92 4.14 -0.68 7.74
C HIS A 92 3.85 -0.46 6.27
N ILE A 93 4.26 -1.38 5.39
CA ILE A 93 3.92 -1.30 3.97
C ILE A 93 2.39 -1.33 3.82
N MET A 94 1.71 -2.31 4.43
CA MET A 94 0.24 -2.41 4.42
C MET A 94 -0.44 -1.13 4.94
N ALA A 95 0.01 -0.63 6.09
CA ALA A 95 -0.54 0.57 6.72
C ALA A 95 -0.42 1.81 5.82
N LYS A 96 0.68 1.97 5.09
CA LYS A 96 0.84 3.07 4.11
C LYS A 96 -0.13 2.97 2.93
N HIS A 97 -0.26 1.78 2.34
CA HIS A 97 -1.21 1.58 1.24
C HIS A 97 -2.65 1.79 1.73
N ARG A 98 -2.98 1.31 2.93
CA ARG A 98 -4.30 1.53 3.54
C ARG A 98 -4.59 3.01 3.81
N LEU A 99 -3.63 3.77 4.33
CA LEU A 99 -3.77 5.20 4.56
C LEU A 99 -4.01 5.97 3.25
N ALA A 100 -3.23 5.68 2.20
CA ALA A 100 -3.44 6.26 0.88
C ALA A 100 -4.83 5.92 0.32
N THR A 101 -5.28 4.67 0.49
CA THR A 101 -6.64 4.27 0.08
C THR A 101 -7.72 5.00 0.86
N LEU A 102 -7.55 5.22 2.17
CA LEU A 102 -8.48 6.01 2.98
C LEU A 102 -8.59 7.45 2.46
N LEU A 103 -7.46 8.09 2.20
CA LEU A 103 -7.42 9.44 1.64
C LEU A 103 -8.09 9.50 0.26
N ASN A 104 -7.78 8.54 -0.62
CA ASN A 104 -8.41 8.43 -1.94
C ASN A 104 -9.92 8.21 -1.86
N LEU A 105 -10.43 7.50 -0.86
CA LEU A 105 -11.87 7.27 -0.69
C LEU A 105 -12.59 8.47 -0.06
N ARG A 106 -11.95 9.19 0.86
CA ARG A 106 -12.54 10.33 1.56
C ARG A 106 -12.55 11.62 0.74
N ASN A 107 -11.61 11.75 -0.21
CA ASN A 107 -11.54 12.88 -1.13
C ASN A 107 -12.34 12.65 -2.42
N ARG A 108 -13.37 11.81 -2.38
CA ARG A 108 -14.24 11.56 -3.52
C ARG A 108 -15.60 12.19 -3.33
N PRO A 109 -16.27 12.56 -4.44
CA PRO A 109 -17.68 12.91 -4.41
C PRO A 109 -18.47 11.76 -3.77
N GLY A 110 -19.41 12.11 -2.88
CA GLY A 110 -20.22 11.15 -2.11
C GLY A 110 -21.12 10.23 -2.95
N ASP A 111 -21.19 10.48 -4.27
CA ASP A 111 -22.16 9.89 -5.20
C ASP A 111 -21.49 8.95 -6.22
N ASP A 112 -20.18 8.66 -6.09
CA ASP A 112 -19.41 7.80 -7.02
C ASP A 112 -19.64 6.30 -6.75
N GLN A 113 -20.80 5.82 -7.22
CA GLN A 113 -21.17 4.41 -7.24
C GLN A 113 -20.25 3.55 -8.13
N THR A 114 -19.52 4.17 -9.06
CA THR A 114 -18.70 3.44 -10.05
C THR A 114 -17.33 3.02 -9.54
N CYS A 115 -16.87 3.61 -8.44
CA CYS A 115 -15.57 3.27 -7.88
C CYS A 115 -15.59 2.69 -6.47
N SER A 116 -16.42 3.24 -5.57
CA SER A 116 -16.39 2.83 -4.15
C SER A 116 -17.22 1.56 -3.88
N ASP A 117 -18.35 1.45 -4.58
CA ASP A 117 -19.34 0.38 -4.38
C ASP A 117 -19.35 -0.65 -5.52
N ALA A 118 -18.59 -0.40 -6.59
CA ALA A 118 -18.39 -1.36 -7.66
C ALA A 118 -17.51 -2.54 -7.21
N ASN A 119 -17.87 -3.74 -7.68
CA ASN A 119 -17.06 -4.93 -7.47
C ASN A 119 -15.79 -4.86 -8.32
N ILE A 120 -14.67 -5.25 -7.72
CA ILE A 120 -13.41 -5.44 -8.43
C ILE A 120 -13.59 -6.58 -9.44
N ARG A 121 -13.16 -6.34 -10.68
CA ARG A 121 -13.34 -7.27 -11.81
C ARG A 121 -12.87 -8.68 -11.44
N GLY A 122 -13.78 -9.65 -11.56
CA GLY A 122 -13.50 -11.06 -11.29
C GLY A 122 -13.58 -11.44 -9.81
N THR A 123 -14.14 -10.58 -8.95
CA THR A 123 -14.34 -10.83 -7.53
C THR A 123 -15.70 -10.30 -7.05
N ASP A 124 -16.18 -10.78 -5.90
CA ASP A 124 -17.35 -10.24 -5.20
C ASP A 124 -16.96 -9.17 -4.16
N TYR A 125 -15.72 -8.65 -4.22
CA TYR A 125 -15.21 -7.69 -3.26
C TYR A 125 -15.20 -6.28 -3.83
N THR A 126 -15.61 -5.32 -3.01
CA THR A 126 -15.42 -3.88 -3.24
C THR A 126 -14.09 -3.41 -2.68
N ILE A 127 -13.61 -2.25 -3.10
CA ILE A 127 -12.41 -1.66 -2.48
C ILE A 127 -12.60 -1.38 -0.98
N GLN A 128 -13.83 -1.07 -0.55
CA GLN A 128 -14.15 -0.93 0.88
C GLN A 128 -13.90 -2.23 1.63
N THR A 129 -14.28 -3.37 1.04
CA THR A 129 -14.06 -4.69 1.61
C THR A 129 -12.56 -4.98 1.75
N VAL A 130 -11.78 -4.71 0.71
CA VAL A 130 -10.32 -4.91 0.72
C VAL A 130 -9.65 -4.01 1.78
N LYS A 131 -10.06 -2.74 1.89
CA LYS A 131 -9.58 -1.81 2.93
C LYS A 131 -9.89 -2.32 4.34
N ASN A 132 -11.05 -2.93 4.55
CA ASN A 132 -11.43 -3.51 5.83
C ASN A 132 -10.62 -4.76 6.13
N ASN A 133 -10.37 -5.62 5.14
CA ASN A 133 -9.48 -6.78 5.27
C ASN A 133 -8.04 -6.35 5.59
N ALA A 134 -7.53 -5.28 4.98
CA ALA A 134 -6.24 -4.69 5.35
C ALA A 134 -6.22 -4.21 6.80
N GLY A 135 -7.34 -3.66 7.29
CA GLY A 135 -7.51 -3.33 8.70
C GLY A 135 -7.43 -4.57 9.58
N ALA A 136 -8.20 -5.62 9.29
CA ALA A 136 -8.19 -6.88 10.04
C ALA A 136 -6.78 -7.50 10.07
N TRP A 137 -6.10 -7.51 8.91
CA TRP A 137 -4.72 -7.97 8.79
C TRP A 137 -3.76 -7.17 9.68
N LEU A 138 -3.89 -5.84 9.73
CA LEU A 138 -3.04 -5.00 10.59
C LEU A 138 -3.22 -5.32 12.07
N ASP A 139 -4.44 -5.57 12.54
CA ASP A 139 -4.68 -5.82 13.97
C ASP A 139 -4.23 -7.19 14.43
N ALA A 140 -4.03 -8.11 13.49
CA ALA A 140 -3.35 -9.36 13.76
C ALA A 140 -1.82 -9.20 13.83
N THR A 141 -1.29 -7.98 13.64
CA THR A 141 0.13 -7.65 13.74
C THR A 141 0.43 -6.67 14.87
N ASP A 142 1.71 -6.57 15.22
CA ASP A 142 2.21 -5.67 16.26
C ASP A 142 2.36 -4.21 15.79
N TRP A 143 1.81 -3.85 14.63
CA TRP A 143 2.12 -2.59 13.93
C TRP A 143 1.86 -1.34 14.77
N ALA A 144 0.86 -1.37 15.66
CA ALA A 144 0.51 -0.24 16.51
C ALA A 144 1.61 0.11 17.51
N ASN A 145 2.47 -0.85 17.84
CA ASN A 145 3.59 -0.70 18.76
C ASN A 145 4.88 -0.29 18.02
N TYR A 146 4.80 0.16 16.77
CA TYR A 146 5.98 0.57 16.01
C TYR A 146 6.75 1.70 16.72
N GLY A 147 8.04 1.49 16.91
CA GLY A 147 8.92 2.43 17.62
C GLY A 147 9.06 2.12 19.11
N GLU A 148 8.27 1.18 19.64
CA GLU A 148 8.47 0.66 20.99
C GLU A 148 9.62 -0.35 21.05
N THR A 149 10.25 -0.46 22.23
CA THR A 149 11.38 -1.35 22.48
C THR A 149 11.07 -2.83 22.18
N ASN A 150 9.81 -3.24 22.33
CA ASN A 150 9.36 -4.62 22.15
C ASN A 150 8.76 -4.89 20.77
N TYR A 151 8.80 -3.92 19.86
CA TYR A 151 8.17 -4.01 18.55
C TYR A 151 8.70 -5.21 17.74
N LYS A 152 7.77 -6.08 17.30
CA LYS A 152 8.08 -7.20 16.42
C LYS A 152 7.75 -6.85 14.98
N LYS A 153 8.79 -6.43 14.26
CA LYS A 153 8.74 -6.21 12.80
C LYS A 153 8.06 -7.37 12.07
N GLN A 154 7.01 -7.07 11.32
CA GLN A 154 6.31 -8.05 10.51
C GLN A 154 7.09 -8.39 9.24
N ARG A 155 7.53 -9.66 9.11
CA ARG A 155 8.32 -10.15 7.96
C ARG A 155 7.54 -11.04 7.00
N SER A 156 6.40 -11.59 7.41
CA SER A 156 5.52 -12.43 6.58
C SER A 156 4.31 -11.64 6.09
N TRP A 157 3.81 -11.95 4.89
CA TRP A 157 2.51 -11.45 4.43
C TRP A 157 1.37 -12.30 4.96
N THR A 158 1.65 -13.54 5.36
CA THR A 158 0.68 -14.40 6.02
C THR A 158 0.64 -14.12 7.51
N VAL A 159 -0.52 -13.74 8.01
CA VAL A 159 -0.81 -13.48 9.44
C VAL A 159 -2.17 -14.08 9.76
N ASP A 160 -2.27 -14.90 10.80
CA ASP A 160 -3.52 -15.57 11.24
C ASP A 160 -4.32 -16.23 10.09
N GLY A 161 -3.61 -16.85 9.15
CA GLY A 161 -4.20 -17.53 7.99
C GLY A 161 -4.67 -16.60 6.86
N MET A 162 -4.53 -15.28 7.01
CA MET A 162 -4.82 -14.29 5.97
C MET A 162 -3.56 -13.94 5.17
N ASP A 163 -3.65 -13.99 3.83
CA ASP A 163 -2.60 -13.50 2.94
C ASP A 163 -2.73 -11.99 2.70
N GLY A 164 -1.83 -11.23 3.29
CA GLY A 164 -1.74 -9.77 3.13
C GLY A 164 -1.11 -9.33 1.81
N GLU A 165 -0.45 -10.20 1.05
CA GLU A 165 0.20 -9.81 -0.21
C GLU A 165 -0.85 -9.42 -1.25
N THR A 166 -1.84 -10.28 -1.45
CA THR A 166 -2.97 -10.03 -2.35
C THR A 166 -3.76 -8.77 -1.96
N ILE A 167 -3.94 -8.54 -0.65
CA ILE A 167 -4.61 -7.34 -0.13
C ILE A 167 -3.77 -6.09 -0.47
N LYS A 168 -2.47 -6.12 -0.19
CA LYS A 168 -1.55 -5.01 -0.47
C LYS A 168 -1.53 -4.70 -1.96
N ASP A 169 -1.45 -5.71 -2.82
CA ASP A 169 -1.39 -5.51 -4.27
C ASP A 169 -2.68 -4.92 -4.83
N THR A 170 -3.82 -5.32 -4.27
CA THR A 170 -5.12 -4.73 -4.65
C THR A 170 -5.23 -3.27 -4.21
N LEU A 171 -4.79 -2.93 -2.99
CA LEU A 171 -4.74 -1.54 -2.55
C LEU A 171 -3.75 -0.70 -3.36
N ASP A 172 -2.60 -1.28 -3.72
CA ASP A 172 -1.60 -0.65 -4.56
C ASP A 172 -2.16 -0.36 -5.97
N ALA A 173 -2.79 -1.34 -6.60
CA ALA A 173 -3.49 -1.16 -7.87
C ALA A 173 -4.54 -0.05 -7.77
N PHE A 174 -5.37 -0.05 -6.72
CA PHE A 174 -6.35 1.02 -6.51
C PHE A 174 -5.73 2.40 -6.29
N ASN A 175 -4.54 2.50 -5.69
CA ASN A 175 -3.88 3.78 -5.43
C ASN A 175 -3.07 4.31 -6.63
N ASN A 176 -2.82 3.48 -7.66
CA ASN A 176 -2.05 3.85 -8.85
C ASN A 176 -2.88 3.81 -10.15
N ASP A 177 -3.64 2.74 -10.36
CA ASP A 177 -4.43 2.48 -11.57
C ASP A 177 -5.66 1.59 -11.24
N PRO A 178 -6.81 2.17 -10.84
CA PRO A 178 -8.01 1.43 -10.50
C PRO A 178 -8.65 0.76 -11.72
N SER A 179 -8.32 1.21 -12.93
CA SER A 179 -8.83 0.62 -14.16
C SER A 179 -8.32 -0.82 -14.35
N SER A 180 -7.14 -1.12 -13.82
CA SER A 180 -6.61 -2.49 -13.74
C SER A 180 -7.50 -3.43 -12.92
N LEU A 181 -8.22 -2.89 -11.93
CA LEU A 181 -9.23 -3.55 -11.11
C LEU A 181 -10.63 -3.52 -11.75
N GLY A 182 -10.79 -2.91 -12.92
CA GLY A 182 -12.08 -2.68 -13.57
C GLY A 182 -12.94 -1.62 -12.89
N LEU A 183 -12.34 -0.76 -12.05
CA LEU A 183 -13.02 0.34 -11.38
C LEU A 183 -12.85 1.62 -12.19
N TYR A 184 -13.93 2.38 -12.33
CA TYR A 184 -13.91 3.70 -12.96
C TYR A 184 -14.00 4.76 -11.87
N CYS A 185 -12.94 5.55 -11.70
CA CYS A 185 -12.73 6.40 -10.52
C CYS A 185 -12.26 7.80 -10.93
N PRO A 186 -13.12 8.60 -11.60
CA PRO A 186 -12.78 9.97 -11.99
C PRO A 186 -12.57 10.86 -10.75
N CYS A 187 -11.70 11.88 -10.84
CA CYS A 187 -11.70 12.97 -9.84
C CYS A 187 -12.83 13.95 -10.17
N ASP A 188 -13.30 14.69 -9.16
CA ASP A 188 -13.83 16.03 -9.40
C ASP A 188 -12.67 16.97 -9.77
N ASP A 189 -12.82 17.73 -10.85
CA ASP A 189 -11.90 18.79 -11.29
C ASP A 189 -12.08 20.08 -10.47
#